data_AF-A0A960PFQ9-F1
#
_entry.id   AF-A0A960PFQ9-F1
#
_cell.length_a   1.000
_cell.length_b   1.000
_cell.length_c   1.000
_cell.angle_alpha   90.00
_cell.angle_beta   90.00
_cell.angle_gamma   90.00
#
_symmetry.space_group_name_H-M   'P 1'
#
loop_
_entity.id
_entity.type
_entity.pdbx_description
1 polymer ?
#
loop_
_entity_poly.entity_id
_entity_poly.type
_entity_poly.pdbx_seq_one_letter_code
_entity_poly.pdbx_strand_id
1 'polypeptide(L)'
;MMNKDNWQKIKRIFETASGLSGKEREEFLEKECGNDLELRHGVEKLLNSFEEADTSFLEEPAVNEAVSLFEEDKTLITNEAPETSRNGNFVAGTVFDNRYRIIGLLGKGGMGEVYKAEDL
;
A
#
# COMPACT_ATOMS: atom_id res chain seq x y z
N MET A 1 -22.53 2.34 11.83
CA MET A 1 -21.68 3.41 12.40
C MET A 1 -20.85 2.75 13.48
N MET A 2 -19.56 2.48 13.22
CA MET A 2 -18.71 1.69 14.11
C MET A 2 -18.38 2.51 15.36
N ASN A 3 -18.66 1.98 16.55
CA ASN A 3 -18.38 2.65 17.81
C ASN A 3 -16.85 2.73 18.03
N LYS A 4 -16.31 3.89 18.44
CA LYS A 4 -14.86 4.08 18.64
C LYS A 4 -14.25 3.04 19.60
N ASP A 5 -15.02 2.63 20.59
CA ASP A 5 -14.67 1.57 21.54
C ASP A 5 -14.45 0.20 20.89
N ASN A 6 -15.22 -0.16 19.85
CA ASN A 6 -15.03 -1.44 19.14
C ASN A 6 -13.73 -1.43 18.35
N TRP A 7 -13.37 -0.31 17.71
CA TRP A 7 -12.10 -0.20 16.99
C TRP A 7 -10.88 -0.31 17.92
N GLN A 8 -10.94 0.29 19.12
CA GLN A 8 -9.85 0.17 20.08
C GLN A 8 -9.68 -1.27 20.59
N LYS A 9 -10.78 -2.01 20.80
CA LYS A 9 -10.73 -3.43 21.15
C LYS A 9 -10.14 -4.25 20.00
N ILE A 10 -10.59 -4.04 18.77
CA ILE A 10 -10.05 -4.72 17.57
C ILE A 10 -8.54 -4.53 17.49
N LYS A 11 -8.04 -3.29 17.65
CA LYS A 11 -6.61 -2.98 17.60
C LYS A 11 -5.81 -3.74 18.66
N ARG A 12 -6.31 -3.76 19.91
CA ARG A 12 -5.64 -4.45 21.03
C ARG A 12 -5.57 -5.96 20.82
N ILE A 13 -6.66 -6.56 20.36
CA ILE A 13 -6.72 -7.99 20.08
C ILE A 13 -5.80 -8.32 18.91
N PHE A 14 -5.83 -7.53 17.84
CA PHE A 14 -4.94 -7.69 16.67
C PHE A 14 -3.45 -7.65 17.05
N GLU A 15 -3.01 -6.68 17.86
CA GLU A 15 -1.59 -6.54 18.28
C GLU A 15 -1.06 -7.79 19.00
N THR A 16 -1.93 -8.52 19.70
CA THR A 16 -1.56 -9.77 20.38
C THR A 16 -1.68 -10.95 19.43
N ALA A 17 -2.76 -11.00 18.65
CA ALA A 17 -3.06 -12.07 17.71
C ALA A 17 -2.10 -12.13 16.51
N SER A 18 -1.47 -11.00 16.14
CA SER A 18 -0.47 -10.95 15.06
C SER A 18 0.81 -11.72 15.40
N GLY A 19 1.10 -11.94 16.69
CA GLY A 19 2.21 -12.78 17.16
C GLY A 19 1.86 -14.26 17.30
N LEU A 20 0.59 -14.63 17.10
CA LEU A 20 0.08 -16.00 17.24
C LEU A 20 -0.26 -16.57 15.86
N SER A 21 -0.02 -17.87 15.65
CA SER A 21 -0.25 -18.54 14.37
C SER A 21 -1.11 -19.78 14.54
N GLY A 22 -2.00 -20.00 13.57
CA GLY A 22 -2.87 -21.19 13.53
C GLY A 22 -3.76 -21.33 14.76
N LYS A 23 -3.54 -22.40 15.53
CA LYS A 23 -4.46 -22.84 16.58
C LYS A 23 -4.49 -21.91 17.80
N GLU A 24 -3.33 -21.35 18.19
CA GLU A 24 -3.23 -20.44 19.33
C GLU A 24 -3.99 -19.12 19.09
N ARG A 25 -4.03 -18.68 17.82
CA ARG A 25 -4.78 -17.50 17.40
C ARG A 25 -6.29 -17.74 17.49
N GLU A 26 -6.78 -18.88 17.03
CA GLU A 26 -8.21 -19.22 17.14
C GLU A 26 -8.68 -19.29 18.60
N GLU A 27 -7.92 -19.96 19.47
CA GLU A 27 -8.24 -20.03 20.91
C GLU A 27 -8.22 -18.64 21.58
N PHE A 28 -7.28 -17.78 21.18
CA PHE A 28 -7.20 -16.41 21.69
C PHE A 28 -8.37 -15.55 21.21
N LEU A 29 -8.73 -15.63 19.93
CA LEU A 29 -9.86 -14.89 19.35
C LEU A 29 -11.19 -15.32 19.98
N GLU A 30 -11.39 -16.61 20.22
CA GLU A 30 -12.58 -17.12 20.89
C GLU A 30 -12.69 -16.62 22.33
N LYS A 31 -11.57 -16.55 23.05
CA LYS A 31 -11.52 -16.04 24.43
C LYS A 31 -11.76 -14.54 24.52
N GLU A 32 -11.14 -13.74 23.66
CA GLU A 32 -11.20 -12.27 23.73
C GLU A 32 -12.44 -11.71 23.03
N CYS A 33 -12.89 -12.31 21.93
CA CYS A 33 -14.11 -11.87 21.23
C CYS A 33 -15.38 -12.49 21.81
N GLY A 34 -15.27 -13.66 22.45
CA GLY A 34 -16.42 -14.35 23.05
C GLY A 34 -17.54 -14.57 22.02
N ASN A 35 -18.72 -14.01 22.29
CA ASN A 35 -19.90 -14.11 21.42
C ASN A 35 -20.10 -12.88 20.51
N ASP A 36 -19.15 -11.95 20.50
CA ASP A 36 -19.21 -10.74 19.66
C ASP A 36 -18.61 -11.03 18.29
N LEU A 37 -19.48 -11.53 17.40
CA LEU A 37 -19.11 -11.89 16.02
C LEU A 37 -18.66 -10.68 15.20
N GLU A 38 -19.17 -9.48 15.51
CA GLU A 38 -18.79 -8.25 14.79
C GLU A 38 -17.34 -7.87 15.13
N LEU A 39 -16.97 -8.01 16.41
CA LEU A 39 -15.60 -7.82 16.87
C LEU A 39 -14.64 -8.86 16.28
N ARG A 40 -15.02 -10.14 16.32
CA ARG A 40 -14.23 -11.25 15.78
C ARG A 40 -13.96 -11.05 14.29
N HIS A 41 -14.99 -10.73 13.52
CA HIS A 41 -14.87 -10.51 12.09
C HIS A 41 -13.98 -9.31 11.75
N GLY A 42 -14.04 -8.24 12.55
CA GLY A 42 -13.17 -7.08 12.39
C GLY A 42 -11.68 -7.41 12.59
N VAL A 43 -11.37 -8.24 13.60
CA VAL A 43 -9.99 -8.69 13.87
C VAL A 43 -9.50 -9.68 12.82
N GLU A 44 -10.33 -10.68 12.45
CA GLU A 44 -9.99 -11.66 11.42
C GLU A 44 -9.70 -10.98 10.07
N LYS A 45 -10.49 -9.96 9.70
CA LYS A 45 -10.25 -9.19 8.48
C LYS A 45 -8.91 -8.46 8.51
N LEU A 46 -8.53 -7.88 9.65
CA LEU A 46 -7.23 -7.21 9.81
C LEU A 46 -6.06 -8.21 9.74
N LEU A 47 -6.22 -9.37 10.38
CA LEU A 47 -5.21 -10.44 10.37
C LEU A 47 -5.02 -11.02 8.97
N ASN A 48 -6.12 -11.28 8.25
CA ASN A 48 -6.04 -11.76 6.88
C ASN A 48 -5.33 -10.75 5.98
N SER A 49 -5.67 -9.45 6.06
CA SER A 49 -4.96 -8.42 5.29
C SER A 49 -3.48 -8.28 5.68
N PHE A 50 -3.11 -8.61 6.92
CA PHE A 50 -1.71 -8.61 7.36
C PHE A 50 -0.95 -9.83 6.81
N GLU A 51 -1.55 -11.02 6.84
CA GLU A 51 -0.96 -12.24 6.26
C GLU A 51 -0.90 -12.18 4.73
N GLU A 52 -1.93 -11.61 4.09
CA GLU A 52 -1.93 -11.27 2.68
C GLU A 52 -0.82 -10.27 2.36
N ALA A 53 -0.54 -9.27 3.20
CA ALA A 53 0.60 -8.37 2.97
C ALA A 53 1.97 -9.06 3.13
N ASP A 54 2.08 -10.05 4.03
CA ASP A 54 3.29 -10.85 4.24
C ASP A 54 3.54 -11.83 3.07
N THR A 55 2.47 -12.37 2.49
CA THR A 55 2.51 -13.34 1.38
C THR A 55 2.46 -12.70 -0.02
N SER A 56 1.74 -11.60 -0.19
CA SER A 56 1.55 -10.84 -1.44
C SER A 56 2.71 -9.89 -1.76
N PHE A 57 3.85 -10.01 -1.08
CA PHE A 57 5.07 -9.32 -1.49
C PHE A 57 5.88 -10.09 -2.55
N LEU A 58 5.59 -11.38 -2.82
CA LEU A 58 6.42 -12.21 -3.73
C LEU A 58 5.70 -13.07 -4.78
N GLU A 59 4.39 -12.99 -4.97
CA GLU A 59 3.70 -13.84 -5.97
C GLU A 59 2.77 -13.09 -6.93
N GLU A 60 3.30 -12.10 -7.65
CA GLU A 60 2.88 -11.92 -9.05
C GLU A 60 4.09 -11.61 -9.95
N PRO A 61 4.53 -12.54 -10.81
CA PRO A 61 5.39 -12.18 -11.93
C PRO A 61 4.57 -11.30 -12.87
N ALA A 62 4.76 -9.98 -12.78
CA ALA A 62 4.23 -9.01 -13.74
C ALA A 62 4.99 -9.13 -15.07
N VAL A 63 4.84 -10.26 -15.75
CA VAL A 63 5.21 -10.47 -17.14
C VAL A 63 3.97 -10.97 -17.87
N ASN A 64 3.11 -10.05 -18.31
CA ASN A 64 2.56 -10.09 -19.66
C ASN A 64 1.87 -8.77 -20.06
N GLU A 65 2.16 -8.35 -21.30
CA GLU A 65 1.43 -7.39 -22.15
C GLU A 65 1.51 -5.89 -21.77
N ALA A 66 2.00 -4.97 -22.59
CA ALA A 66 2.03 -4.94 -24.05
C ALA A 66 3.33 -4.30 -24.59
N VAL A 67 4.09 -5.11 -25.32
CA VAL A 67 4.89 -4.64 -26.46
C VAL A 67 3.90 -4.37 -27.59
N SER A 68 4.18 -3.33 -28.38
CA SER A 68 3.38 -2.74 -29.50
C SER A 68 2.58 -1.54 -28.99
N LEU A 69 2.88 -0.29 -29.35
CA LEU A 69 3.13 0.24 -30.68
C LEU A 69 3.92 1.57 -30.57
N PHE A 70 5.15 1.61 -31.06
CA PHE A 70 5.76 2.86 -31.51
C PHE A 70 6.52 2.58 -32.81
N GLU A 71 5.74 2.43 -33.89
CA GLU A 71 6.24 2.76 -35.22
C GLU A 71 6.04 4.26 -35.42
N GLU A 72 7.18 4.94 -35.57
CA GLU A 72 7.47 6.03 -36.51
C GLU A 72 6.31 6.97 -36.89
N ASP A 73 6.34 8.22 -36.42
CA ASP A 73 6.66 9.37 -37.28
C ASP A 73 6.77 10.68 -36.47
N LYS A 74 7.72 11.52 -36.88
CA LYS A 74 7.90 12.89 -36.39
C LYS A 74 6.73 13.76 -36.83
N THR A 75 6.26 14.69 -36.00
CA THR A 75 6.31 16.14 -36.26
C THR A 75 5.60 16.98 -35.20
N LEU A 76 6.39 17.80 -34.51
CA LEU A 76 6.14 19.23 -34.24
C LEU A 76 4.93 19.67 -33.37
N ILE A 77 5.30 20.16 -32.18
CA ILE A 77 4.89 21.44 -31.54
C ILE A 77 3.72 21.40 -30.53
N THR A 78 4.07 21.91 -29.34
CA THR A 78 3.29 22.61 -28.31
C THR A 78 2.59 21.84 -27.17
N ASN A 79 3.06 22.22 -25.97
CA ASN A 79 2.39 22.21 -24.68
C ASN A 79 2.31 20.85 -23.98
N GLU A 80 3.48 20.35 -23.61
CA GLU A 80 3.67 19.47 -22.46
C GLU A 80 3.29 20.21 -21.16
N ALA A 81 1.99 20.34 -20.90
CA ALA A 81 1.56 20.16 -19.52
C ALA A 81 2.02 18.74 -19.17
N PRO A 82 2.89 18.53 -18.16
CA PRO A 82 3.28 17.19 -17.80
C PRO A 82 1.99 16.51 -17.40
N GLU A 83 1.56 15.55 -18.21
CA GLU A 83 0.59 14.56 -17.79
C GLU A 83 1.21 13.96 -16.56
N THR A 84 0.74 14.42 -15.41
CA THR A 84 1.02 13.86 -14.09
C THR A 84 0.69 12.40 -14.25
N SER A 85 1.74 11.65 -14.51
CA SER A 85 1.72 10.22 -14.63
C SER A 85 1.00 9.77 -13.38
N ARG A 86 -0.23 9.29 -13.56
CA ARG A 86 -1.05 8.73 -12.47
C ARG A 86 -0.39 7.47 -11.86
N ASN A 87 0.80 7.13 -12.37
CA ASN A 87 1.76 6.21 -11.81
C ASN A 87 2.93 7.04 -11.30
N GLY A 88 3.12 7.09 -9.98
CA GLY A 88 4.04 7.97 -9.24
C GLY A 88 5.54 7.88 -9.55
N ASN A 89 5.96 7.52 -10.76
CA ASN A 89 7.36 7.39 -11.16
C ASN A 89 8.02 8.76 -11.38
N PHE A 90 8.35 9.47 -10.30
CA PHE A 90 9.29 10.58 -10.38
C PHE A 90 10.70 10.05 -10.67
N VAL A 91 11.35 10.58 -11.71
CA VAL A 91 12.72 10.23 -12.08
C VAL A 91 13.69 11.13 -11.31
N ALA A 92 14.88 10.61 -10.97
CA ALA A 92 15.94 11.44 -10.40
C ALA A 92 16.28 12.60 -11.35
N GLY A 93 16.27 13.83 -10.82
CA GLY A 93 16.43 15.06 -11.57
C GLY A 93 15.13 15.78 -11.92
N THR A 94 13.95 15.15 -11.74
CA THR A 94 12.67 15.83 -11.90
C THR A 94 12.54 16.97 -10.89
N VAL A 95 12.15 18.16 -11.37
CA VAL A 95 11.84 19.30 -10.50
C VAL A 95 10.33 19.33 -10.28
N PHE A 96 9.93 19.17 -9.02
CA PHE A 96 8.54 19.25 -8.56
C PHE A 96 8.27 20.67 -8.04
N ASP A 97 7.16 21.26 -8.50
CA ASP A 97 6.68 22.59 -8.08
C ASP A 97 7.74 23.71 -8.20
N ASN A 98 8.70 23.57 -9.12
CA ASN A 98 9.80 24.51 -9.36
C ASN A 98 10.72 24.80 -8.14
N ARG A 99 10.62 24.00 -7.07
CA ARG A 99 11.37 24.20 -5.82
C ARG A 99 12.08 22.93 -5.35
N TYR A 100 11.49 21.77 -5.60
CA TYR A 100 12.03 20.51 -5.10
C TYR A 100 12.62 19.68 -6.23
N ARG A 101 13.93 19.45 -6.22
CA ARG A 101 14.58 18.52 -7.14
C ARG A 101 14.58 17.12 -6.54
N ILE A 102 13.89 16.18 -7.19
CA ILE A 102 13.87 14.77 -6.79
C ILE A 102 15.27 14.18 -7.00
N ILE A 103 15.87 13.65 -5.94
CA ILE A 103 17.18 12.95 -5.97
C ILE A 103 16.97 11.46 -6.21
N GLY A 104 15.90 10.87 -5.68
CA GLY A 104 15.59 9.44 -5.86
C GLY A 104 14.53 8.93 -4.90
N LEU A 105 14.04 7.71 -5.15
CA LEU A 105 13.06 7.03 -4.30
C LEU A 105 13.73 6.56 -3.00
N LEU A 106 13.12 6.90 -1.86
CA LEU A 106 13.52 6.44 -0.53
C LEU A 106 12.77 5.19 -0.08
N GLY A 107 11.52 5.03 -0.51
CA GLY A 107 10.73 3.85 -0.16
C GLY A 107 9.33 3.89 -0.73
N LYS A 108 8.72 2.72 -0.86
CA LYS A 108 7.35 2.52 -1.34
C LYS A 108 6.56 1.74 -0.29
N GLY A 109 5.34 2.20 -0.01
CA GLY A 109 4.42 1.54 0.91
C GLY A 109 2.99 1.58 0.39
N GLY A 110 2.04 1.00 1.15
CA GLY A 110 0.65 0.87 0.71
C GLY A 110 -0.10 2.18 0.45
N MET A 111 0.41 3.32 0.93
CA MET A 111 -0.18 4.65 0.70
C MET A 111 0.61 5.52 -0.29
N GLY A 112 1.66 5.00 -0.93
CA GLY A 112 2.42 5.71 -1.96
C GLY A 112 3.93 5.60 -1.84
N GLU A 113 4.61 6.52 -2.51
CA GLU A 113 6.06 6.53 -2.70
C GLU A 113 6.67 7.77 -2.04
N VAL A 114 7.78 7.57 -1.32
CA VAL A 114 8.51 8.61 -0.62
C VAL A 114 9.80 8.88 -1.38
N TYR A 115 10.04 10.14 -1.76
CA TYR A 115 11.22 10.56 -2.51
C TYR A 115 12.10 11.46 -1.66
N LYS A 116 13.42 11.32 -1.84
CA LYS A 116 14.39 12.31 -1.38
C LYS A 116 14.36 13.47 -2.36
N ALA A 117 14.24 14.69 -1.86
CA ALA A 117 14.34 15.89 -2.67
C ALA A 117 15.32 16.90 -2.05
N GLU A 118 15.92 17.72 -2.91
CA GLU A 118 16.69 18.92 -2.54
C GLU A 118 15.80 20.15 -2.75
N ASP A 119 15.83 21.08 -1.80
CA ASP A 119 15.16 22.38 -1.90
C ASP A 119 16.09 23.35 -2.64
N LEU A 120 15.56 24.02 -3.66
CA LEU A 120 16.30 24.92 -4.57
C LEU A 120 16.19 26.39 -4.16
#